data_AF-A0A429MJM5-F1
#
_entry.id   AF-A0A429MJM5-F1
#
_cell.length_a   1.000
_cell.length_b   1.000
_cell.length_c   1.000
_cell.angle_alpha   90.00
_cell.angle_beta   90.00
_cell.angle_gamma   90.00
#
_symmetry.space_group_name_H-M   'P 1'
#
loop_
_entity.id
_entity.type
_entity.pdbx_description
1 polymer ?
#
loop_
_entity_poly.entity_id
_entity_poly.type
_entity_poly.pdbx_seq_one_letter_code
_entity_poly.pdbx_strand_id
1 'polypeptide(L)'
;DQSHCCEAFNIAHEQVHSIRQLLDEISQVTQAEIPTQSAIYKHEELAQIGANIGKAKTLLQWVPKRTLKQMIEDEWRFYQNTLNGR
;
A
#
# COMPACT_ATOMS: atom_id res chain seq x y z
N ASP A 1 20.64 -16.56 30.38
CA ASP A 1 19.28 -16.82 29.86
C ASP A 1 19.14 -16.29 28.45
N GLN A 2 19.25 -17.19 27.46
CA GLN A 2 18.90 -16.87 26.07
C GLN A 2 17.48 -17.38 25.83
N SER A 3 16.51 -16.47 25.97
CA SER A 3 15.15 -16.71 25.51
C SER A 3 15.15 -16.55 23.99
N HIS A 4 15.15 -17.66 23.24
CA HIS A 4 14.86 -17.64 21.81
C HIS A 4 13.40 -17.24 21.62
N CYS A 5 13.11 -15.94 21.67
CA CYS A 5 11.78 -15.39 21.50
C CYS A 5 11.51 -15.21 19.99
N CYS A 6 10.64 -16.04 19.43
CA CYS A 6 10.09 -15.81 18.10
C CYS A 6 8.97 -14.77 18.23
N GLU A 7 9.14 -13.62 17.57
CA GLU A 7 8.22 -12.49 17.66
C GLU A 7 7.68 -12.10 16.28
N ALA A 8 6.37 -11.88 16.20
CA ALA A 8 5.74 -11.30 15.01
C ALA A 8 5.75 -9.76 15.06
N PHE A 9 5.92 -9.14 13.89
CA PHE A 9 5.91 -7.68 13.70
C PHE A 9 5.03 -7.33 12.50
N ASN A 10 4.17 -6.33 12.68
CA ASN A 10 3.41 -5.75 11.56
C ASN A 10 4.31 -4.80 10.77
N ILE A 11 4.37 -4.98 9.45
CA ILE A 11 5.13 -4.15 8.52
C ILE A 11 4.13 -3.56 7.52
N ALA A 12 3.80 -2.29 7.70
CA ALA A 12 2.80 -1.59 6.90
C ALA A 12 3.01 -0.07 6.98
N HIS A 13 2.25 0.68 6.18
CA HIS A 13 2.11 2.12 6.32
C HIS A 13 1.07 2.46 7.41
N GLU A 14 1.26 3.56 8.14
CA GLU A 14 0.31 3.97 9.20
C GLU A 14 -0.99 4.54 8.64
N GLN A 15 -0.87 5.23 7.51
CA GLN A 15 -2.01 5.77 6.81
C GLN A 15 -2.75 4.66 6.06
N VAL A 16 -4.06 4.57 6.29
CA VAL A 16 -4.97 3.71 5.53
C VAL A 16 -5.63 4.55 4.44
N HIS A 17 -5.75 3.97 3.26
CA HIS A 17 -6.37 4.61 2.10
C HIS A 17 -7.61 3.84 1.66
N SER A 18 -8.65 4.57 1.27
CA SER A 18 -9.80 3.98 0.58
C SER A 18 -9.45 3.66 -0.89
N ILE A 19 -10.22 2.76 -1.50
CA ILE A 19 -10.10 2.46 -2.94
C ILE A 19 -10.24 3.74 -3.78
N ARG A 20 -11.12 4.66 -3.39
CA ARG A 20 -11.29 5.94 -4.10
C ARG A 20 -10.02 6.79 -4.07
N GLN A 21 -9.41 6.95 -2.90
CA GLN A 21 -8.16 7.70 -2.77
C GLN A 21 -7.03 7.05 -3.57
N LEU A 22 -6.96 5.71 -3.58
CA LEU A 22 -5.99 4.99 -4.38
C LEU A 22 -6.18 5.28 -5.88
N LEU A 23 -7.42 5.24 -6.37
CA LEU A 23 -7.73 5.54 -7.77
C LEU A 23 -7.39 7.00 -8.14
N ASP A 24 -7.69 7.94 -7.24
CA ASP A 24 -7.36 9.36 -7.44
C ASP A 24 -5.84 9.56 -7.57
N GLU A 25 -5.03 8.93 -6.71
CA GLU A 25 -3.56 8.99 -6.78
C GLU A 25 -3.01 8.32 -8.05
N ILE A 26 -3.54 7.16 -8.46
CA ILE A 26 -3.12 6.49 -9.70
C ILE A 26 -3.43 7.37 -10.92
N SER A 27 -4.63 7.97 -10.96
CA SER A 27 -5.03 8.88 -12.05
C SER A 27 -4.07 10.07 -12.15
N GLN A 28 -3.71 10.66 -11.00
CA GLN A 28 -2.73 11.75 -10.94
C GLN A 28 -1.33 11.33 -11.39
N VAL A 29 -0.84 10.16 -10.97
CA VAL A 29 0.52 9.71 -11.35
C VAL A 29 0.59 9.31 -12.83
N THR A 30 -0.41 8.60 -13.33
CA THR A 30 -0.43 8.09 -14.71
C THR A 30 -0.91 9.12 -15.72
N GLN A 31 -1.50 10.23 -15.26
CA GLN A 31 -2.15 11.25 -16.10
C GLN A 31 -3.22 10.65 -17.03
N ALA A 32 -3.87 9.58 -16.56
CA ALA A 32 -4.87 8.83 -17.31
C ALA A 32 -6.16 8.70 -16.50
N GLU A 33 -7.30 8.79 -17.20
CA GLU A 33 -8.59 8.53 -16.59
C GLU A 33 -8.74 7.04 -16.29
N ILE A 34 -9.22 6.72 -15.08
CA ILE A 34 -9.49 5.35 -14.65
C ILE A 34 -11.00 5.13 -14.61
N PRO A 35 -11.60 4.52 -15.66
CA PRO A 35 -13.04 4.27 -15.67
C PRO A 35 -13.39 3.22 -14.61
N THR A 36 -14.36 3.54 -13.76
CA THR A 36 -14.84 2.64 -12.70
C THR A 36 -16.30 2.25 -12.93
N GLN A 37 -16.64 1.00 -12.64
CA GLN A 37 -18.02 0.53 -12.59
C GLN A 37 -18.30 -0.10 -11.22
N SER A 38 -19.48 0.16 -10.67
CA SER A 38 -19.92 -0.48 -9.42
C SER A 38 -20.14 -1.97 -9.64
N ALA A 39 -19.59 -2.80 -8.76
CA ALA A 39 -19.82 -4.24 -8.80
C ALA A 39 -21.30 -4.58 -8.53
N ILE A 40 -21.84 -5.53 -9.31
CA ILE A 40 -23.23 -5.99 -9.22
C ILE A 40 -23.44 -6.86 -7.97
N TYR A 41 -22.41 -7.58 -7.54
CA TYR A 41 -22.41 -8.41 -6.34
C TYR A 41 -21.41 -7.86 -5.33
N LYS A 42 -21.89 -7.64 -4.11
CA LYS A 42 -21.03 -7.26 -2.97
C LYS A 42 -20.73 -8.53 -2.18
N HIS A 43 -19.46 -8.90 -2.08
CA HIS A 43 -19.02 -9.91 -1.13
C HIS A 43 -18.98 -9.30 0.28
N GLU A 44 -19.19 -10.11 1.30
CA GLU A 44 -18.92 -9.70 2.67
C GLU A 44 -17.41 -9.52 2.83
N GLU A 45 -16.97 -8.26 2.88
CA GLU A 45 -15.58 -7.88 3.05
C GLU A 45 -15.44 -7.02 4.31
N LEU A 46 -14.24 -7.02 4.90
CA LEU A 46 -13.92 -6.10 5.98
C LEU A 46 -13.97 -4.68 5.43
N ALA A 47 -14.73 -3.79 6.10
CA ALA A 47 -14.87 -2.40 5.68
C ALA A 47 -13.53 -1.63 5.67
N GLN A 48 -12.57 -2.04 6.51
CA GLN A 48 -11.25 -1.44 6.59
C GLN A 48 -10.22 -2.47 7.07
N ILE A 49 -9.02 -2.41 6.48
CA ILE A 49 -7.84 -3.15 6.93
C ILE A 49 -6.70 -2.15 7.11
N GLY A 50 -6.02 -2.22 8.24
CA GLY A 50 -4.86 -1.41 8.59
C GLY A 50 -4.00 -2.15 9.60
N ALA A 51 -2.88 -1.56 10.00
CA ALA A 51 -1.96 -2.22 10.93
C ALA A 51 -1.44 -1.26 12.00
N ASN A 52 -1.29 -1.78 13.23
CA ASN A 52 -0.54 -1.10 14.28
C ASN A 52 0.94 -1.50 14.16
N ILE A 53 1.80 -0.55 13.79
CA ILE A 53 3.24 -0.76 13.61
C ILE A 53 4.08 -0.33 14.82
N GLY A 54 3.45 0.06 15.94
CA GLY A 54 4.14 0.57 17.13
C GLY A 54 5.22 -0.38 17.66
N LYS A 55 4.99 -1.69 17.60
CA LYS A 55 5.99 -2.70 17.98
C LYS A 55 7.25 -2.63 17.10
N ALA A 56 7.07 -2.51 15.77
CA ALA A 56 8.19 -2.40 14.84
C ALA A 56 8.94 -1.06 15.01
N LYS A 57 8.20 0.03 15.26
CA LYS A 57 8.80 1.34 15.57
C LYS A 57 9.69 1.30 16.81
N THR A 58 9.21 0.73 17.90
CA THR A 58 9.92 0.75 19.19
C THR A 58 11.08 -0.23 19.22
N LEU A 59 10.87 -1.47 18.78
CA LEU A 59 11.85 -2.55 18.96
C LEU A 59 12.81 -2.67 17.78
N LEU A 60 12.35 -2.41 16.55
CA LEU A 60 13.18 -2.51 15.34
C LEU A 60 13.66 -1.13 14.86
N GLN A 61 13.19 -0.04 15.47
CA GLN A 61 13.41 1.33 14.97
C GLN A 61 12.99 1.48 13.50
N TRP A 62 12.02 0.66 13.08
CA TRP A 62 11.57 0.60 11.70
C TRP A 62 10.35 1.48 11.49
N VAL A 63 10.39 2.30 10.44
CA VAL A 63 9.27 3.11 9.96
C VAL A 63 9.19 3.05 8.43
N PRO A 64 7.99 3.01 7.85
CA PRO A 64 7.82 3.15 6.41
C PRO A 64 8.26 4.56 5.99
N LYS A 65 9.02 4.66 4.89
CA LYS A 65 9.59 5.93 4.41
C LYS A 65 8.92 6.47 3.14
N ARG A 66 8.25 5.59 2.38
CA ARG A 66 7.63 5.92 1.10
C ARG A 66 6.15 6.18 1.30
N THR A 67 5.67 7.25 0.70
CA THR A 67 4.25 7.60 0.62
C THR A 67 3.54 6.76 -0.45
N LEU A 68 2.20 6.74 -0.43
CA LEU A 68 1.42 6.06 -1.46
C LEU A 68 1.77 6.55 -2.87
N LYS A 69 1.84 7.87 -3.06
CA LYS A 69 2.23 8.47 -4.33
C LYS A 69 3.57 7.97 -4.85
N GLN A 70 4.60 7.95 -4.00
CA GLN A 70 5.93 7.47 -4.37
C GLN A 70 5.93 5.98 -4.75
N MET A 71 5.13 5.15 -4.07
CA MET A 71 4.98 3.74 -4.42
C MET A 71 4.37 3.60 -5.82
N ILE A 72 3.30 4.33 -6.11
CA ILE A 72 2.63 4.32 -7.42
C ILE A 72 3.56 4.87 -8.51
N GLU A 73 4.33 5.93 -8.25
CA GLU A 73 5.32 6.48 -9.19
C GLU A 73 6.41 5.46 -9.51
N ASP A 74 6.92 4.75 -8.50
CA ASP A 74 7.93 3.70 -8.68
C ASP A 74 7.36 2.51 -9.49
N GLU A 75 6.13 2.08 -9.20
CA GLU A 75 5.41 1.01 -9.93
C GLU A 75 5.13 1.42 -11.38
N TRP A 76 4.68 2.65 -11.61
CA TRP A 76 4.38 3.16 -12.95
C TRP A 76 5.65 3.29 -13.79
N ARG A 77 6.74 3.83 -13.21
CA ARG A 77 8.05 3.88 -13.88
C ARG A 77 8.52 2.47 -14.26
N PHE A 78 8.36 1.50 -13.37
CA PHE A 78 8.70 0.11 -13.67
C PHE A 78 7.85 -0.43 -14.83
N TYR A 79 6.54 -0.21 -14.81
CA TYR A 79 5.61 -0.64 -15.86
C TYR A 79 6.01 -0.04 -17.23
N GLN A 80 6.25 1.28 -17.28
CA GLN A 80 6.65 1.96 -18.50
C GLN A 80 7.98 1.44 -19.06
N ASN A 81 8.96 1.19 -18.19
CA ASN A 81 10.28 0.75 -18.62
C ASN A 81 10.35 -0.74 -18.98
N THR A 82 9.47 -1.58 -18.41
CA THR A 82 9.56 -3.04 -18.55
C THR A 82 8.53 -3.63 -19.52
N LEU A 83 7.35 -3.01 -19.63
CA LEU A 83 6.22 -3.57 -20.40
C LEU A 83 5.89 -2.75 -21.65
N ASN A 84 6.14 -1.43 -21.62
CA ASN A 84 6.05 -0.58 -22.82
C ASN A 84 7.39 -0.41 -23.55
N GLY A 85 8.50 -0.72 -22.89
CA GLY A 85 9.80 -0.87 -23.52
C GLY A 85 9.91 -2.24 -24.17
N ARG A 86 10.02 -2.27 -25.50
CA ARG A 86 10.60 -3.41 -26.23
C ARG A 86 11.98 -3.76 -25.70
#